data_AF-C0E5T1-F1
#
_entry.id   AF-C0E5T1-F1
#
_cell.length_a   1.000
_cell.length_b   1.000
_cell.length_c   1.000
_cell.angle_alpha   90.00
_cell.angle_beta   90.00
_cell.angle_gamma   90.00
#
_symmetry.space_group_name_H-M   'P 1'
#
loop_
_entity.id
_entity.type
_entity.pdbx_description
1 polymer ?
#
loop_
_entity_poly.entity_id
_entity_poly.type
_entity_poly.pdbx_seq_one_letter_code
_entity_poly.pdbx_strand_id
1 'polypeptide(L)'
;MKTKHYFTVIPIAVVALCLSACANFGALIMPQSAPSEAAVVAKSTAAAASPSGDSGGAQETESDTKGAESCTNPQLDLAETAFGYWLTPKMIPTSLRSSFYKFDVVDNQFDPCAKLSWVTLDGKSGVMDQGSLSEDISSQTVMFFSKDKFLTEAPFLYAKEVNDVTVQGEKITIKYTPQKADEERKAEYKLEGKRMVLSSPQRQGDTSANFDFTKNYPPTDSISLMPYGNANHQVNIEDYSGTQLAEVAMGNGTVLCTFIRESQVTCENRRESTWPVQAPTALPGDSEAGPNGTTNHASIDFGMPYDFYTTYMPSGNIKAQANIPNDTVATVGRILLDTRGDTLKVSNNRYTVTLGDGVASAESKPLFQFDTSRYPDASSLRKWDSA
;
A
#
# COMPACT_ATOMS: atom_id res chain seq x y z
N MET A 1 22.22 -45.57 37.15
CA MET A 1 21.58 -46.46 36.14
C MET A 1 21.05 -45.56 35.03
N LYS A 2 21.86 -45.32 33.99
CA LYS A 2 21.76 -45.90 32.63
C LYS A 2 20.41 -45.65 31.92
N THR A 3 20.38 -44.52 31.19
CA THR A 3 19.89 -44.27 29.82
C THR A 3 18.81 -45.16 29.21
N LYS A 4 17.87 -44.50 28.50
CA LYS A 4 17.50 -44.82 27.11
C LYS A 4 16.76 -43.66 26.45
N HIS A 5 17.44 -43.00 25.51
CA HIS A 5 16.82 -42.14 24.49
C HIS A 5 16.46 -43.03 23.30
N TYR A 6 15.22 -42.94 22.82
CA TYR A 6 14.82 -43.55 21.56
C TYR A 6 14.89 -42.48 20.47
N PHE A 7 15.91 -42.60 19.62
CA PHE A 7 15.99 -41.93 18.33
C PHE A 7 15.16 -42.76 17.33
N THR A 8 14.11 -42.17 16.77
CA THR A 8 13.41 -42.74 15.62
C THR A 8 13.98 -42.11 14.36
N VAL A 9 14.73 -42.89 13.60
CA VAL A 9 15.26 -42.55 12.28
C VAL A 9 14.17 -42.85 11.24
N ILE A 10 13.72 -41.83 10.51
CA ILE A 10 12.80 -41.99 9.38
C ILE A 10 13.64 -41.94 8.09
N PRO A 11 13.61 -42.97 7.23
CA PRO A 11 14.33 -42.95 5.96
C PRO A 11 13.59 -42.08 4.94
N ILE A 12 14.30 -41.09 4.39
CA ILE A 12 13.87 -40.27 3.25
C ILE A 12 14.03 -41.11 1.98
N ALA A 13 12.91 -41.53 1.39
CA ALA A 13 12.89 -42.12 0.06
C ALA A 13 12.75 -41.00 -0.98
N VAL A 14 13.82 -40.80 -1.74
CA VAL A 14 13.86 -39.93 -2.93
C VAL A 14 13.21 -40.68 -4.08
N VAL A 15 12.10 -40.15 -4.63
CA VAL A 15 11.57 -40.57 -5.93
C VAL A 15 11.56 -39.34 -6.84
N ALA A 16 12.57 -39.28 -7.70
CA ALA A 16 12.59 -38.42 -8.87
C ALA A 16 11.80 -39.11 -9.99
N LEU A 17 10.81 -38.41 -10.54
CA LEU A 17 10.17 -38.77 -11.81
C LEU A 17 9.88 -37.48 -12.58
N CYS A 18 10.85 -37.07 -13.38
CA CYS A 18 10.59 -36.27 -14.57
C CYS A 18 10.04 -37.20 -15.65
N LEU A 19 8.96 -36.82 -16.32
CA LEU A 19 8.77 -37.06 -17.75
C LEU A 19 7.67 -36.14 -18.29
N SER A 20 8.11 -35.32 -19.23
CA SER A 20 7.38 -34.48 -20.17
C SER A 20 6.40 -35.25 -21.06
N ALA A 21 5.25 -34.65 -21.36
CA ALA A 21 4.58 -34.85 -22.65
C ALA A 21 3.67 -33.66 -22.99
N CYS A 22 4.02 -32.95 -24.05
CA CYS A 22 3.11 -32.10 -24.81
C CYS A 22 2.08 -32.97 -25.53
N ALA A 23 0.79 -32.59 -25.47
CA ALA A 23 -0.16 -32.96 -26.51
C ALA A 23 -1.18 -31.82 -26.69
N ASN A 24 -1.15 -31.27 -27.89
CA ASN A 24 -1.94 -30.17 -28.41
C ASN A 24 -3.16 -30.78 -29.12
N PHE A 25 -4.38 -30.47 -28.69
CA PHE A 25 -5.67 -30.69 -29.39
C PHE A 25 -6.72 -29.92 -28.58
N GLY A 26 -7.62 -29.10 -29.12
CA GLY A 26 -7.92 -28.70 -30.47
C GLY A 26 -9.02 -27.63 -30.35
N ALA A 27 -9.00 -26.68 -31.27
CA ALA A 27 -9.97 -25.61 -31.37
C ALA A 27 -11.41 -26.12 -31.44
N LEU A 28 -12.30 -25.49 -30.67
CA LEU A 28 -13.71 -25.34 -31.05
C LEU A 28 -14.08 -23.86 -31.02
N ILE A 29 -14.82 -23.51 -32.05
CA ILE A 29 -15.01 -22.18 -32.63
C ILE A 29 -16.42 -21.69 -32.27
N MET A 30 -16.48 -20.42 -31.80
CA MET A 30 -17.56 -19.41 -31.94
C MET A 30 -18.84 -19.52 -31.07
N PRO A 31 -19.58 -18.40 -30.83
CA PRO A 31 -19.49 -17.10 -31.51
C PRO A 31 -19.34 -15.84 -30.63
N GLN A 32 -18.89 -14.79 -31.32
CA GLN A 32 -18.88 -13.38 -30.94
C GLN A 32 -20.27 -12.84 -30.59
N SER A 33 -20.33 -12.06 -29.52
CA SER A 33 -21.35 -11.03 -29.29
C SER A 33 -20.62 -9.71 -29.06
N ALA A 34 -20.92 -8.72 -29.89
CA ALA A 34 -20.33 -7.39 -29.85
C ALA A 34 -20.56 -6.66 -28.50
N PRO A 35 -19.65 -5.79 -28.06
CA PRO A 35 -19.86 -4.95 -26.89
C PRO A 35 -20.81 -3.79 -27.22
N SER A 36 -21.85 -3.63 -26.40
CA SER A 36 -22.71 -2.44 -26.38
C SER A 36 -21.95 -1.29 -25.72
N GLU A 37 -21.80 -0.18 -26.46
CA GLU A 37 -21.33 1.11 -25.98
C GLU A 37 -22.19 1.61 -24.82
N ALA A 38 -21.53 2.01 -23.73
CA ALA A 38 -22.07 2.97 -22.77
C ALA A 38 -21.03 4.07 -22.61
N ALA A 39 -21.41 5.25 -23.12
CA ALA A 39 -20.56 6.40 -23.32
C ALA A 39 -20.03 7.00 -22.01
N VAL A 40 -18.73 7.29 -22.02
CA VAL A 40 -18.04 8.18 -21.11
C VAL A 40 -18.48 9.62 -21.42
N VAL A 41 -19.20 10.26 -20.50
CA VAL A 41 -19.51 11.69 -20.59
C VAL A 41 -18.33 12.48 -20.04
N ALA A 42 -17.38 12.80 -20.93
CA ALA A 42 -16.40 13.85 -20.70
C ALA A 42 -17.05 15.21 -20.98
N LYS A 43 -17.13 16.07 -19.96
CA LYS A 43 -17.60 17.45 -20.07
C LYS A 43 -16.38 18.37 -20.13
N SER A 44 -15.97 18.74 -21.34
CA SER A 44 -15.11 19.91 -21.56
C SER A 44 -15.60 20.67 -22.79
N THR A 45 -16.28 21.78 -22.52
CA THR A 45 -16.73 22.77 -23.51
C THR A 45 -15.66 23.85 -23.63
N ALA A 46 -14.98 23.89 -24.77
CA ALA A 46 -14.41 25.11 -25.33
C ALA A 46 -14.59 25.07 -26.86
N ALA A 47 -15.59 25.81 -27.34
CA ALA A 47 -15.81 26.12 -28.75
C ALA A 47 -14.70 27.06 -29.23
N ALA A 48 -13.91 26.65 -30.23
CA ALA A 48 -14.11 26.90 -31.67
C ALA A 48 -13.71 28.32 -32.12
N ALA A 49 -12.59 28.38 -32.85
CA ALA A 49 -12.42 29.27 -33.99
C ALA A 49 -11.51 28.59 -35.01
N SER A 50 -12.06 28.34 -36.19
CA SER A 50 -11.39 28.05 -37.46
C SER A 50 -11.97 29.07 -38.46
N PRO A 51 -11.27 29.46 -39.55
CA PRO A 51 -11.05 28.49 -40.62
C PRO A 51 -9.82 28.70 -41.54
N SER A 52 -9.57 27.62 -42.31
CA SER A 52 -9.15 27.56 -43.73
C SER A 52 -7.72 27.93 -44.13
N GLY A 53 -7.04 26.95 -44.76
CA GLY A 53 -5.86 27.15 -45.60
C GLY A 53 -5.31 25.82 -46.13
N ASP A 54 -5.14 25.74 -47.45
CA ASP A 54 -5.01 24.55 -48.30
C ASP A 54 -3.53 24.12 -48.52
N SER A 55 -3.34 22.83 -48.82
CA SER A 55 -2.25 22.12 -49.51
C SER A 55 -0.75 22.50 -49.35
N GLY A 56 0.01 21.50 -48.89
CA GLY A 56 1.10 20.90 -49.69
C GLY A 56 2.48 21.58 -49.67
N GLY A 57 3.36 21.13 -48.77
CA GLY A 57 4.79 21.38 -48.85
C GLY A 57 5.55 20.43 -47.93
N ALA A 58 6.18 19.41 -48.49
CA ALA A 58 7.07 18.50 -47.77
C ALA A 58 8.22 19.31 -47.18
N GLN A 59 8.31 19.32 -45.85
CA GLN A 59 9.48 19.81 -45.13
C GLN A 59 9.89 18.71 -44.16
N GLU A 60 11.01 18.08 -44.49
CA GLU A 60 11.79 17.26 -43.57
C GLU A 60 12.06 18.08 -42.32
N THR A 61 11.35 17.78 -41.24
CA THR A 61 11.82 18.09 -39.90
C THR A 61 12.38 16.80 -39.34
N GLU A 62 13.72 16.77 -39.31
CA GLU A 62 14.53 15.96 -38.42
C GLU A 62 13.74 15.55 -37.19
N SER A 63 13.43 14.26 -37.13
CA SER A 63 13.04 13.58 -35.91
C SER A 63 14.20 13.78 -34.93
N ASP A 64 14.09 14.80 -34.10
CA ASP A 64 14.95 15.07 -32.97
C ASP A 64 14.68 13.97 -31.92
N THR A 65 15.05 12.73 -32.26
CA THR A 65 15.07 11.58 -31.34
C THR A 65 16.33 11.72 -30.49
N LYS A 66 16.46 12.84 -29.78
CA LYS A 66 17.39 12.94 -28.65
C LYS A 66 16.83 12.02 -27.57
N GLY A 67 17.51 10.88 -27.42
CA GLY A 67 17.05 9.72 -26.68
C GLY A 67 16.35 10.07 -25.38
N ALA A 68 15.10 9.63 -25.26
CA ALA A 68 14.52 9.34 -23.97
C ALA A 68 15.48 8.36 -23.29
N GLU A 69 16.14 8.80 -22.22
CA GLU A 69 16.89 7.88 -21.35
C GLU A 69 15.93 6.74 -21.01
N SER A 70 16.27 5.51 -21.42
CA SER A 70 15.38 4.38 -21.16
C SER A 70 15.26 4.22 -19.65
N CYS A 71 14.06 4.43 -19.13
CA CYS A 71 13.79 4.29 -17.71
C CYS A 71 13.95 2.84 -17.28
N THR A 72 14.87 2.57 -16.35
CA THR A 72 15.24 1.21 -15.95
C THR A 72 14.11 0.46 -15.25
N ASN A 73 13.26 1.15 -14.49
CA ASN A 73 12.14 0.53 -13.77
C ASN A 73 10.92 1.47 -13.75
N PRO A 74 10.10 1.51 -14.81
CA PRO A 74 8.92 2.37 -14.88
C PRO A 74 7.79 1.97 -13.92
N GLN A 75 7.85 0.76 -13.35
CA GLN A 75 6.83 0.24 -12.43
C GLN A 75 7.32 0.22 -10.97
N LEU A 76 8.45 0.89 -10.67
CA LEU A 76 8.98 0.98 -9.31
C LEU A 76 7.91 1.56 -8.37
N ASP A 77 7.52 0.82 -7.34
CA ASP A 77 6.54 1.31 -6.37
C ASP A 77 7.18 2.39 -5.49
N LEU A 78 6.40 3.40 -5.09
CA LEU A 78 6.85 4.39 -4.11
C LEU A 78 7.37 3.74 -2.82
N ALA A 79 6.75 2.63 -2.39
CA ALA A 79 7.19 1.80 -1.27
C ALA A 79 8.59 1.22 -1.46
N GLU A 80 9.10 1.03 -2.67
CA GLU A 80 10.43 0.46 -2.94
C GLU A 80 11.54 1.53 -2.93
N THR A 81 11.18 2.81 -2.84
CA THR A 81 12.15 3.90 -2.74
C THR A 81 12.77 3.99 -1.35
N ALA A 82 13.83 4.79 -1.18
CA ALA A 82 14.37 5.09 0.15
C ALA A 82 13.32 5.70 1.11
N PHE A 83 12.30 6.39 0.57
CA PHE A 83 11.19 6.93 1.35
C PHE A 83 10.26 5.83 1.91
N GLY A 84 10.25 4.65 1.28
CA GLY A 84 9.57 3.44 1.72
C GLY A 84 9.81 3.08 3.19
N TYR A 85 11.03 3.36 3.69
CA TYR A 85 11.39 3.15 5.08
C TYR A 85 10.51 3.94 6.07
N TRP A 86 10.14 5.18 5.77
CA TRP A 86 9.24 6.00 6.60
C TRP A 86 7.76 5.86 6.21
N LEU A 87 7.46 5.39 4.99
CA LEU A 87 6.11 4.97 4.59
C LEU A 87 5.63 3.75 5.37
N THR A 88 6.54 2.81 5.64
CA THR A 88 6.26 1.55 6.34
C THR A 88 5.54 1.73 7.70
N PRO A 89 5.98 2.64 8.60
CA PRO A 89 5.24 3.02 9.80
C PRO A 89 4.29 4.23 9.61
N LYS A 90 4.32 4.87 8.43
CA LYS A 90 3.67 6.16 8.15
C LYS A 90 4.08 7.28 9.12
N MET A 91 5.37 7.36 9.43
CA MET A 91 5.93 8.31 10.40
C MET A 91 7.28 8.87 9.94
N ILE A 92 7.41 10.20 9.98
CA ILE A 92 8.67 10.91 9.72
C ILE A 92 9.14 11.56 11.03
N PRO A 93 10.33 11.21 11.56
CA PRO A 93 10.95 11.92 12.68
C PRO A 93 11.11 13.40 12.40
N THR A 94 11.03 14.24 13.43
CA THR A 94 11.41 15.64 13.33
C THR A 94 12.75 15.92 14.03
N SER A 95 13.28 17.12 13.81
CA SER A 95 14.47 17.59 14.50
C SER A 95 14.24 17.76 16.01
N LEU A 96 12.98 17.92 16.44
CA LEU A 96 12.60 18.02 17.84
C LEU A 96 12.66 16.65 18.51
N ARG A 97 12.98 16.64 19.81
CA ARG A 97 13.06 15.41 20.60
C ARG A 97 11.67 14.78 20.74
N SER A 98 11.60 13.44 20.66
CA SER A 98 10.35 12.67 20.80
C SER A 98 9.22 13.04 19.83
N SER A 99 9.49 13.84 18.79
CA SER A 99 8.48 14.40 17.89
C SER A 99 8.54 13.80 16.49
N PHE A 100 7.38 13.48 15.95
CA PHE A 100 7.23 12.87 14.63
C PHE A 100 6.02 13.46 13.92
N TYR A 101 5.98 13.30 12.60
CA TYR A 101 4.84 13.60 11.76
C TYR A 101 4.25 12.28 11.28
N LYS A 102 3.01 12.00 11.68
CA LYS A 102 2.25 10.81 11.26
C LYS A 102 1.34 11.21 10.11
N PHE A 103 1.36 10.44 9.04
CA PHE A 103 0.80 10.90 7.77
C PHE A 103 0.10 9.81 6.97
N ASP A 104 -0.69 10.23 6.01
CA ASP A 104 -1.16 9.42 4.90
C ASP A 104 -0.69 10.04 3.58
N VAL A 105 -0.56 9.21 2.54
CA VAL A 105 -0.28 9.68 1.18
C VAL A 105 -1.62 10.07 0.55
N VAL A 106 -1.77 11.34 0.18
CA VAL A 106 -3.03 11.87 -0.38
C VAL A 106 -2.95 12.12 -1.88
N ASP A 107 -1.74 12.31 -2.42
CA ASP A 107 -1.52 12.36 -3.86
C ASP A 107 -0.13 11.80 -4.19
N ASN A 108 -0.10 10.77 -5.03
CA ASN A 108 1.11 10.07 -5.44
C ASN A 108 1.41 10.36 -6.92
N GLN A 109 2.23 11.38 -7.16
CA GLN A 109 2.79 11.70 -8.48
C GLN A 109 4.25 11.27 -8.59
N PHE A 110 4.69 10.27 -7.79
CA PHE A 110 6.03 9.72 -7.92
C PHE A 110 6.22 9.13 -9.31
N ASP A 111 7.34 9.43 -9.98
CA ASP A 111 7.65 8.86 -11.29
C ASP A 111 9.16 8.55 -11.36
N PRO A 112 9.55 7.26 -11.38
CA PRO A 112 10.97 6.87 -11.44
C PRO A 112 11.66 7.26 -12.75
N CYS A 113 10.88 7.61 -13.78
CA CYS A 113 11.34 8.00 -15.11
C CYS A 113 11.41 9.52 -15.30
N ALA A 114 10.68 10.28 -14.49
CA ALA A 114 10.72 11.73 -14.53
C ALA A 114 11.98 12.27 -13.85
N LYS A 115 12.50 13.37 -14.39
CA LYS A 115 13.63 14.08 -13.76
C LYS A 115 13.27 14.62 -12.38
N LEU A 116 12.03 15.04 -12.20
CA LEU A 116 11.44 15.48 -10.94
C LEU A 116 10.01 14.96 -10.82
N SER A 117 9.67 14.46 -9.65
CA SER A 117 8.35 13.97 -9.30
C SER A 117 8.08 14.23 -7.82
N TRP A 118 6.85 14.02 -7.35
CA TRP A 118 6.46 14.44 -6.01
C TRP A 118 5.38 13.57 -5.39
N VAL A 119 5.25 13.63 -4.06
CA VAL A 119 4.18 12.98 -3.30
C VAL A 119 3.67 13.96 -2.25
N THR A 120 2.36 14.20 -2.18
CA THR A 120 1.75 15.00 -1.12
C THR A 120 1.34 14.10 0.03
N LEU A 121 1.74 14.50 1.22
CA LEU A 121 1.36 13.86 2.47
C LEU A 121 0.38 14.77 3.21
N ASP A 122 -0.60 14.18 3.88
CA ASP A 122 -1.44 14.86 4.87
C ASP A 122 -1.25 14.18 6.21
N GLY A 123 -1.16 14.96 7.29
CA GLY A 123 -0.77 14.38 8.56
C GLY A 123 -0.73 15.35 9.72
N LYS A 124 -0.43 14.79 10.90
CA LYS A 124 -0.40 15.51 12.17
C LYS A 124 0.93 15.29 12.87
N SER A 125 1.40 16.34 13.53
CA SER A 125 2.54 16.22 14.44
C SER A 125 2.12 15.50 15.72
N GLY A 126 3.02 14.70 16.26
CA GLY A 126 2.80 13.96 17.51
C GLY A 126 4.05 13.98 18.37
N VAL A 127 3.85 13.75 19.68
CA VAL A 127 4.93 13.54 20.64
C VAL A 127 4.66 12.25 21.42
N MET A 128 5.64 11.33 21.43
CA MET A 128 5.44 9.99 21.98
C MET A 128 5.30 9.94 23.51
N ASP A 129 5.83 10.92 24.24
CA ASP A 129 5.81 10.95 25.72
C ASP A 129 4.42 11.21 26.31
N GLN A 130 3.48 11.76 25.52
CA GLN A 130 2.10 11.99 25.93
C GLN A 130 1.09 11.08 25.21
N GLY A 131 1.54 10.18 24.32
CA GLY A 131 0.66 9.27 23.56
C GLY A 131 -0.40 9.98 22.70
N SER A 132 -0.37 11.31 22.63
CA SER A 132 -1.35 12.14 21.92
C SER A 132 -0.70 12.69 20.66
N LEU A 133 -1.37 12.51 19.52
CA LEU A 133 -1.19 13.42 18.40
C LEU A 133 -1.63 14.80 18.87
N SER A 134 -0.96 15.87 18.41
CA SER A 134 -1.46 17.21 18.68
C SER A 134 -2.92 17.31 18.23
N GLU A 135 -3.77 17.98 18.99
CA GLU A 135 -5.12 18.37 18.51
C GLU A 135 -5.06 19.31 17.29
N ASP A 136 -3.85 19.70 16.87
CA ASP A 136 -3.60 20.54 15.71
C ASP A 136 -4.29 20.04 14.44
N ILE A 137 -4.58 21.04 13.61
CA ILE A 137 -5.10 20.92 12.27
C ILE A 137 -4.11 20.08 11.44
N SER A 138 -4.64 19.14 10.66
CA SER A 138 -3.83 18.39 9.71
C SER A 138 -3.04 19.35 8.82
N SER A 139 -1.82 18.97 8.50
CA SER A 139 -0.92 19.78 7.69
C SER A 139 -0.47 18.97 6.50
N GLN A 140 -0.45 19.59 5.34
CA GLN A 140 0.07 18.99 4.12
C GLN A 140 1.50 19.43 3.82
N THR A 141 2.24 18.53 3.21
CA THR A 141 3.63 18.74 2.77
C THR A 141 3.88 17.95 1.48
N VAL A 142 4.92 18.33 0.75
CA VAL A 142 5.26 17.71 -0.55
C VAL A 142 6.67 17.13 -0.48
N MET A 143 6.77 15.81 -0.65
CA MET A 143 8.02 15.08 -0.77
C MET A 143 8.51 15.10 -2.21
N PHE A 144 9.82 15.26 -2.41
CA PHE A 144 10.42 15.41 -3.74
C PHE A 144 11.27 14.21 -4.11
N PHE A 145 11.24 13.87 -5.39
CA PHE A 145 12.01 12.78 -5.96
C PHE A 145 12.67 13.25 -7.25
N SER A 146 13.85 12.72 -7.54
CA SER A 146 14.48 12.81 -8.86
C SER A 146 14.76 11.42 -9.37
N LYS A 147 14.07 11.00 -10.42
CA LYS A 147 14.01 9.60 -10.85
C LYS A 147 13.62 8.70 -9.66
N ASP A 148 14.37 7.62 -9.42
CA ASP A 148 14.17 6.71 -8.30
C ASP A 148 14.69 7.21 -6.94
N LYS A 149 15.22 8.45 -6.86
CA LYS A 149 15.88 8.98 -5.65
C LYS A 149 14.98 9.93 -4.87
N PHE A 150 14.72 9.57 -3.62
CA PHE A 150 14.13 10.47 -2.64
C PHE A 150 15.11 11.59 -2.26
N LEU A 151 14.65 12.84 -2.30
CA LEU A 151 15.44 14.03 -1.99
C LEU A 151 15.22 14.44 -0.52
N THR A 152 16.01 13.86 0.37
CA THR A 152 15.91 14.05 1.84
C THR A 152 16.29 15.47 2.30
N GLU A 153 17.11 16.17 1.52
CA GLU A 153 17.55 17.54 1.80
C GLU A 153 16.74 18.54 0.97
N ALA A 154 15.63 18.99 1.54
CA ALA A 154 14.78 20.03 0.97
C ALA A 154 14.17 20.92 2.07
N PRO A 155 13.91 22.20 1.80
CA PRO A 155 13.13 23.05 2.68
C PRO A 155 11.64 22.73 2.56
N PHE A 156 11.23 21.56 3.06
CA PHE A 156 9.85 21.08 2.96
C PHE A 156 8.87 22.08 3.55
N LEU A 157 7.83 22.44 2.80
CA LEU A 157 6.76 23.29 3.30
C LEU A 157 5.89 22.54 4.30
N TYR A 158 5.25 23.30 5.18
CA TYR A 158 4.24 22.83 6.11
C TYR A 158 3.02 23.73 5.98
N ALA A 159 2.03 23.27 5.22
CA ALA A 159 0.85 24.02 4.80
C ALA A 159 -0.43 23.47 5.45
N LYS A 160 -1.49 24.28 5.45
CA LYS A 160 -2.85 23.81 5.75
C LYS A 160 -3.36 22.92 4.63
N GLU A 161 -3.09 23.32 3.40
CA GLU A 161 -3.52 22.62 2.19
C GLU A 161 -2.53 22.89 1.04
N VAL A 162 -2.24 21.87 0.26
CA VAL A 162 -1.52 21.95 -1.01
C VAL A 162 -2.57 21.94 -2.12
N ASN A 163 -2.74 23.08 -2.78
CA ASN A 163 -3.83 23.30 -3.73
C ASN A 163 -3.47 22.79 -5.14
N ASP A 164 -2.20 22.90 -5.52
CA ASP A 164 -1.72 22.56 -6.86
C ASP A 164 -0.19 22.38 -6.84
N VAL A 165 0.31 21.41 -7.61
CA VAL A 165 1.75 21.19 -7.81
C VAL A 165 2.03 21.03 -9.29
N THR A 166 2.91 21.88 -9.82
CA THR A 166 3.29 21.88 -11.23
C THR A 166 4.79 21.69 -11.38
N VAL A 167 5.18 20.81 -12.32
CA VAL A 167 6.58 20.49 -12.60
C VAL A 167 6.95 21.00 -13.99
N GLN A 168 8.05 21.76 -14.10
CA GLN A 168 8.58 22.26 -15.36
C GLN A 168 10.11 22.09 -15.40
N GLY A 169 10.57 21.01 -16.04
CA GLY A 169 11.99 20.68 -16.10
C GLY A 169 12.58 20.39 -14.72
N GLU A 170 13.46 21.28 -14.24
CA GLU A 170 14.10 21.19 -12.92
C GLU A 170 13.38 22.02 -11.83
N LYS A 171 12.20 22.54 -12.12
CA LYS A 171 11.45 23.40 -11.20
C LYS A 171 10.14 22.76 -10.79
N ILE A 172 9.79 22.92 -9.51
CA ILE A 172 8.48 22.58 -8.96
C ILE A 172 7.87 23.85 -8.40
N THR A 173 6.65 24.16 -8.79
CA THR A 173 5.82 25.23 -8.22
C THR A 173 4.71 24.60 -7.42
N ILE A 174 4.58 25.02 -6.16
CA ILE A 174 3.53 24.56 -5.25
C ILE A 174 2.66 25.75 -4.90
N LYS A 175 1.36 25.66 -5.19
CA LYS A 175 0.36 26.56 -4.62
C LYS A 175 -0.19 25.94 -3.35
N TYR A 176 -0.29 26.73 -2.30
CA TYR A 176 -0.67 26.22 -0.98
C TYR A 176 -1.36 27.30 -0.17
N THR A 177 -2.19 26.84 0.77
CA THR A 177 -2.78 27.67 1.80
C THR A 177 -1.96 27.49 3.09
N PRO A 178 -1.36 28.55 3.66
CA PRO A 178 -0.57 28.44 4.88
C PRO A 178 -1.45 28.20 6.12
N GLN A 179 -0.86 27.71 7.22
CA GLN A 179 -1.61 27.42 8.45
C GLN A 179 -2.26 28.65 9.11
N LYS A 180 -1.63 29.82 8.97
CA LYS A 180 -2.02 31.06 9.68
C LYS A 180 -2.64 32.13 8.77
N ALA A 181 -2.96 31.79 7.52
CA ALA A 181 -3.66 32.70 6.61
C ALA A 181 -4.51 31.92 5.61
N ASP A 182 -5.60 32.52 5.16
CA ASP A 182 -6.54 31.89 4.20
C ASP A 182 -6.26 32.29 2.74
N GLU A 183 -5.21 33.08 2.50
CA GLU A 183 -4.79 33.45 1.15
C GLU A 183 -3.85 32.41 0.55
N GLU A 184 -4.16 31.99 -0.68
CA GLU A 184 -3.27 31.12 -1.46
C GLU A 184 -1.92 31.80 -1.69
N ARG A 185 -0.86 31.03 -1.48
CA ARG A 185 0.53 31.40 -1.72
C ARG A 185 1.16 30.46 -2.72
N LYS A 186 2.33 30.86 -3.21
CA LYS A 186 3.12 30.07 -4.14
C LYS A 186 4.56 29.96 -3.64
N ALA A 187 5.06 28.73 -3.59
CA ALA A 187 6.46 28.40 -3.35
C ALA A 187 7.07 27.80 -4.62
N GLU A 188 8.24 28.27 -5.00
CA GLU A 188 8.99 27.73 -6.13
C GLU A 188 10.25 27.04 -5.63
N TYR A 189 10.46 25.81 -6.10
CA TYR A 189 11.62 25.00 -5.80
C TYR A 189 12.37 24.68 -7.10
N LYS A 190 13.68 24.51 -6.98
CA LYS A 190 14.56 24.12 -8.08
C LYS A 190 15.49 23.01 -7.62
N LEU A 191 15.68 22.01 -8.48
CA LEU A 191 16.68 20.98 -8.30
C LEU A 191 18.07 21.55 -8.62
N GLU A 192 18.94 21.57 -7.62
CA GLU A 192 20.34 21.96 -7.78
C GLU A 192 21.24 20.80 -7.39
N GLY A 193 21.78 20.11 -8.40
CA GLY A 193 22.50 18.86 -8.22
C GLY A 193 21.60 17.77 -7.67
N LYS A 194 21.75 17.44 -6.38
CA LYS A 194 21.00 16.38 -5.68
C LYS A 194 20.04 16.91 -4.61
N ARG A 195 19.81 18.23 -4.57
CA ARG A 195 19.05 18.89 -3.49
C ARG A 195 17.96 19.78 -4.07
N MET A 196 16.83 19.85 -3.38
CA MET A 196 15.79 20.83 -3.71
C MET A 196 16.05 22.11 -2.94
N VAL A 197 16.10 23.23 -3.65
CA VAL A 197 16.33 24.56 -3.07
C VAL A 197 15.10 25.41 -3.31
N LEU A 198 14.66 26.15 -2.29
CA LEU A 198 13.57 27.12 -2.44
C LEU A 198 14.11 28.35 -3.21
N SER A 199 13.57 28.61 -4.40
CA SER A 199 13.95 29.74 -5.24
C SER A 199 13.08 30.97 -5.02
N SER A 200 11.88 30.82 -4.45
CA SER A 200 11.02 31.94 -4.05
C SER A 200 11.38 32.47 -2.65
N PRO A 201 11.21 33.77 -2.36
CA PRO A 201 11.37 34.29 -1.00
C PRO A 201 10.38 33.62 -0.03
N GLN A 202 10.85 33.19 1.15
CA GLN A 202 9.94 32.80 2.23
C GLN A 202 9.15 34.03 2.70
N ARG A 203 7.82 33.91 2.77
CA ARG A 203 6.98 34.97 3.29
C ARG A 203 6.81 34.79 4.79
N GLN A 204 6.60 35.90 5.49
CA GLN A 204 6.27 35.85 6.91
C GLN A 204 5.00 35.01 7.12
N GLY A 205 5.07 34.09 8.10
CA GLY A 205 3.99 33.15 8.39
C GLY A 205 4.04 31.83 7.60
N ASP A 206 4.98 31.66 6.68
CA ASP A 206 5.26 30.34 6.11
C ASP A 206 6.00 29.48 7.14
N THR A 207 5.53 28.25 7.33
CA THR A 207 6.18 27.25 8.18
C THR A 207 6.90 26.24 7.29
N SER A 208 8.14 25.90 7.68
CA SER A 208 8.88 24.79 7.10
C SER A 208 8.80 23.59 8.03
N ALA A 209 8.62 22.40 7.44
CA ALA A 209 8.68 21.17 8.17
C ALA A 209 10.13 20.91 8.60
N ASN A 210 10.29 20.43 9.82
CA ASN A 210 11.59 20.13 10.42
C ASN A 210 11.90 18.63 10.39
N PHE A 211 11.56 17.96 9.29
CA PHE A 211 11.78 16.52 9.13
C PHE A 211 13.26 16.16 9.23
N ASP A 212 13.53 15.01 9.86
CA ASP A 212 14.88 14.50 10.10
C ASP A 212 15.00 13.06 9.58
N PHE A 213 15.27 12.94 8.28
CA PHE A 213 15.50 11.67 7.59
C PHE A 213 16.84 11.00 7.95
N THR A 214 17.59 11.54 8.91
CA THR A 214 18.79 10.89 9.44
C THR A 214 18.51 10.08 10.72
N LYS A 215 17.26 10.09 11.19
CA LYS A 215 16.80 9.32 12.36
C LYS A 215 15.97 8.11 11.94
N ASN A 216 16.08 7.04 12.74
CA ASN A 216 15.12 5.94 12.72
C ASN A 216 13.72 6.49 13.03
N TYR A 217 12.69 5.90 12.42
CA TYR A 217 11.31 6.19 12.77
C TYR A 217 11.01 5.81 14.24
N PRO A 218 9.98 6.41 14.86
CA PRO A 218 9.60 6.08 16.24
C PRO A 218 9.25 4.59 16.38
N PRO A 219 9.62 3.92 17.48
CA PRO A 219 9.22 2.52 17.72
C PRO A 219 7.71 2.36 17.61
N THR A 220 7.27 1.39 16.83
CA THR A 220 5.85 1.12 16.62
C THR A 220 5.59 -0.34 16.29
N ASP A 221 4.52 -0.88 16.84
CA ASP A 221 4.01 -2.21 16.49
C ASP A 221 3.14 -2.16 15.23
N SER A 222 2.79 -0.94 14.79
CA SER A 222 1.87 -0.64 13.69
C SER A 222 2.60 -0.53 12.35
N ILE A 223 3.37 -1.57 12.00
CA ILE A 223 4.15 -1.64 10.77
C ILE A 223 3.38 -2.45 9.71
N SER A 224 3.02 -1.82 8.59
CA SER A 224 2.47 -2.51 7.43
C SER A 224 2.89 -1.77 6.17
N LEU A 225 3.69 -2.44 5.33
CA LEU A 225 4.10 -1.90 4.05
C LEU A 225 2.97 -2.15 3.03
N MET A 226 2.38 -1.07 2.53
CA MET A 226 1.32 -1.13 1.51
C MET A 226 1.91 -0.81 0.14
N PRO A 227 1.35 -1.36 -0.95
CA PRO A 227 1.69 -0.90 -2.29
C PRO A 227 1.04 0.46 -2.55
N TYR A 228 1.80 1.37 -3.15
CA TYR A 228 1.35 2.74 -3.45
C TYR A 228 1.33 3.03 -4.96
N GLY A 229 2.03 2.22 -5.75
CA GLY A 229 2.26 2.47 -7.16
C GLY A 229 3.08 3.74 -7.41
N ASN A 230 2.91 4.29 -8.60
CA ASN A 230 3.54 5.50 -9.08
C ASN A 230 2.66 6.14 -10.20
N ALA A 231 3.06 7.28 -10.75
CA ALA A 231 2.31 8.01 -11.78
C ALA A 231 2.07 7.21 -13.07
N ASN A 232 2.93 6.23 -13.37
CA ASN A 232 2.87 5.34 -14.53
C ASN A 232 2.32 3.94 -14.21
N HIS A 233 2.07 3.62 -12.93
CA HIS A 233 1.60 2.33 -12.46
C HIS A 233 0.69 2.49 -11.24
N GLN A 234 -0.61 2.35 -11.43
CA GLN A 234 -1.55 2.32 -10.32
C GLN A 234 -1.72 0.90 -9.80
N VAL A 235 -1.82 0.79 -8.48
CA VAL A 235 -2.17 -0.46 -7.81
C VAL A 235 -3.65 -0.41 -7.51
N ASN A 236 -4.43 -1.24 -8.19
CA ASN A 236 -5.88 -1.28 -8.03
C ASN A 236 -6.23 -1.93 -6.68
N ILE A 237 -6.37 -1.11 -5.64
CA ILE A 237 -6.80 -1.51 -4.31
C ILE A 237 -8.04 -0.70 -3.96
N GLU A 238 -9.13 -1.41 -3.70
CA GLU A 238 -10.36 -0.79 -3.24
C GLU A 238 -10.29 -0.50 -1.74
N ASP A 239 -10.59 0.72 -1.34
CA ASP A 239 -10.59 1.12 0.07
C ASP A 239 -11.99 0.98 0.70
N TYR A 240 -12.06 0.13 1.72
CA TYR A 240 -13.24 -0.12 2.55
C TYR A 240 -13.01 0.36 4.00
N SER A 241 -12.12 1.35 4.21
CA SER A 241 -11.86 1.95 5.51
C SER A 241 -13.14 2.37 6.25
N GLY A 242 -13.16 2.11 7.57
CA GLY A 242 -14.33 2.32 8.41
C GLY A 242 -15.32 1.14 8.46
N THR A 243 -15.17 0.15 7.57
CA THR A 243 -15.96 -1.09 7.62
C THR A 243 -15.56 -1.94 8.82
N GLN A 244 -16.54 -2.34 9.63
CA GLN A 244 -16.33 -3.27 10.74
C GLN A 244 -16.81 -4.68 10.41
N LEU A 245 -17.71 -4.82 9.44
CA LEU A 245 -18.32 -6.09 9.08
C LEU A 245 -18.60 -6.14 7.58
N ALA A 246 -18.00 -7.10 6.87
CA ALA A 246 -18.16 -7.26 5.43
C ALA A 246 -18.49 -8.70 5.04
N GLU A 247 -19.34 -8.87 4.02
CA GLU A 247 -19.37 -10.12 3.27
C GLU A 247 -18.24 -10.08 2.24
N VAL A 248 -17.31 -11.01 2.34
CA VAL A 248 -16.11 -11.08 1.50
C VAL A 248 -16.20 -12.33 0.64
N ALA A 249 -15.96 -12.17 -0.65
CA ALA A 249 -16.01 -13.29 -1.58
C ALA A 249 -14.87 -14.29 -1.33
N MET A 250 -15.20 -15.58 -1.47
CA MET A 250 -14.28 -16.71 -1.32
C MET A 250 -14.77 -17.84 -2.22
N GLY A 251 -14.09 -18.05 -3.35
CA GLY A 251 -14.51 -19.00 -4.37
C GLY A 251 -15.92 -18.71 -4.90
N ASN A 252 -16.80 -19.71 -4.88
CA ASN A 252 -18.18 -19.58 -5.32
C ASN A 252 -19.13 -19.02 -4.22
N GLY A 253 -18.57 -18.60 -3.09
CA GLY A 253 -19.33 -18.14 -1.94
C GLY A 253 -18.82 -16.86 -1.32
N THR A 254 -19.37 -16.58 -0.14
CA THR A 254 -18.98 -15.45 0.67
C THR A 254 -18.80 -15.91 2.11
N VAL A 255 -17.84 -15.29 2.79
CA VAL A 255 -17.63 -15.41 4.23
C VAL A 255 -17.94 -14.07 4.88
N LEU A 256 -18.47 -14.10 6.09
CA LEU A 256 -18.71 -12.90 6.87
C LEU A 256 -17.45 -12.58 7.68
N CYS A 257 -16.75 -11.50 7.37
CA CYS A 257 -15.57 -11.07 8.11
C CYS A 257 -15.85 -9.85 8.98
N THR A 258 -15.42 -9.90 10.24
CA THR A 258 -15.47 -8.82 11.23
C THR A 258 -14.07 -8.28 11.45
N PHE A 259 -13.90 -6.97 11.37
CA PHE A 259 -12.63 -6.26 11.54
C PHE A 259 -12.62 -5.53 12.88
N ILE A 260 -11.75 -5.98 13.78
CA ILE A 260 -11.67 -5.51 15.17
C ILE A 260 -10.34 -4.77 15.34
N ARG A 261 -10.43 -3.48 15.71
CA ARG A 261 -9.29 -2.65 16.13
C ARG A 261 -8.07 -2.65 15.19
N GLU A 262 -8.29 -2.74 13.86
CA GLU A 262 -7.26 -2.77 12.80
C GLU A 262 -6.23 -3.92 12.87
N SER A 263 -6.31 -4.82 13.86
CA SER A 263 -5.32 -5.88 14.07
C SER A 263 -5.93 -7.26 14.23
N GLN A 264 -7.24 -7.38 14.39
CA GLN A 264 -7.92 -8.66 14.55
C GLN A 264 -9.00 -8.81 13.50
N VAL A 265 -9.07 -10.00 12.92
CA VAL A 265 -10.10 -10.35 11.93
C VAL A 265 -10.69 -11.68 12.30
N THR A 266 -12.02 -11.77 12.35
CA THR A 266 -12.71 -13.05 12.41
C THR A 266 -13.49 -13.24 11.13
N CYS A 267 -13.45 -14.42 10.53
CA CYS A 267 -14.21 -14.75 9.33
C CYS A 267 -15.05 -16.00 9.57
N GLU A 268 -16.29 -15.98 9.11
CA GLU A 268 -17.25 -17.07 9.27
C GLU A 268 -17.78 -17.54 7.92
N ASN A 269 -17.58 -18.82 7.61
CA ASN A 269 -18.28 -19.48 6.52
C ASN A 269 -19.66 -19.94 7.00
N ARG A 270 -20.68 -19.14 6.70
CA ARG A 270 -22.07 -19.41 7.12
C ARG A 270 -22.79 -20.46 6.28
N ARG A 271 -22.23 -20.84 5.13
CA ARG A 271 -22.87 -21.82 4.24
C ARG A 271 -22.58 -23.24 4.71
N GLU A 272 -21.31 -23.50 5.04
CA GLU A 272 -20.84 -24.83 5.41
C GLU A 272 -19.53 -24.79 6.19
N SER A 273 -19.28 -25.87 6.93
CA SER A 273 -18.04 -26.09 7.66
C SER A 273 -17.05 -26.81 6.75
N THR A 274 -16.14 -26.06 6.12
CA THR A 274 -15.17 -26.59 5.13
C THR A 274 -13.72 -26.47 5.55
N TRP A 275 -13.40 -25.74 6.62
CA TRP A 275 -12.01 -25.49 7.00
C TRP A 275 -11.46 -26.60 7.89
N PRO A 276 -10.21 -27.06 7.70
CA PRO A 276 -9.56 -27.96 8.65
C PRO A 276 -9.38 -27.27 10.01
N VAL A 277 -9.31 -28.07 11.07
CA VAL A 277 -9.00 -27.57 12.42
C VAL A 277 -7.55 -27.07 12.46
N GLN A 278 -7.37 -25.82 12.84
CA GLN A 278 -6.07 -25.21 13.13
C GLN A 278 -6.05 -24.81 14.60
N ALA A 279 -5.12 -25.39 15.36
CA ALA A 279 -4.93 -25.07 16.77
C ALA A 279 -4.16 -23.74 16.92
N PRO A 280 -4.50 -22.90 17.91
CA PRO A 280 -3.75 -21.68 18.15
C PRO A 280 -2.32 -22.02 18.56
N THR A 281 -1.40 -21.14 18.16
CA THR A 281 0.04 -21.32 18.40
C THR A 281 0.56 -20.47 19.54
N ALA A 282 -0.12 -19.35 19.85
CA ALA A 282 0.37 -18.37 20.79
C ALA A 282 -0.61 -18.03 21.93
N LEU A 283 -1.91 -17.96 21.66
CA LEU A 283 -2.93 -17.64 22.64
C LEU A 283 -3.73 -18.89 23.05
N PRO A 284 -4.18 -18.99 24.32
CA PRO A 284 -5.09 -20.07 24.71
C PRO A 284 -6.42 -19.88 23.99
N GLY A 285 -6.73 -20.80 23.08
CA GLY A 285 -8.00 -20.89 22.37
C GLY A 285 -8.37 -22.35 22.15
N ASP A 286 -9.66 -22.66 22.20
CA ASP A 286 -10.16 -24.00 21.93
C ASP A 286 -10.52 -24.11 20.45
N SER A 287 -9.80 -24.96 19.74
CA SER A 287 -10.12 -25.35 18.36
C SER A 287 -10.96 -26.62 18.40
N GLU A 288 -12.28 -26.45 18.30
CA GLU A 288 -13.21 -27.57 18.29
C GLU A 288 -13.70 -27.83 16.86
N ALA A 289 -13.75 -29.11 16.49
CA ALA A 289 -14.30 -29.53 15.23
C ALA A 289 -15.84 -29.63 15.32
N GLY A 290 -16.50 -29.21 14.25
CA GLY A 290 -17.92 -29.38 14.04
C GLY A 290 -18.26 -30.70 13.36
N PRO A 291 -19.46 -30.79 12.76
CA PRO A 291 -19.87 -31.93 11.95
C PRO A 291 -18.82 -32.23 10.88
N ASN A 292 -18.51 -33.52 10.67
CA ASN A 292 -17.51 -34.01 9.71
C ASN A 292 -16.04 -33.65 10.02
N GLY A 293 -15.72 -33.17 11.23
CA GLY A 293 -14.34 -32.91 11.64
C GLY A 293 -13.75 -31.61 11.09
N THR A 294 -14.59 -30.72 10.55
CA THR A 294 -14.21 -29.43 9.97
C THR A 294 -14.68 -28.27 10.85
N THR A 295 -14.30 -27.06 10.47
CA THR A 295 -14.59 -25.79 11.15
C THR A 295 -15.17 -24.78 10.16
N ASN A 296 -15.78 -23.71 10.67
CA ASN A 296 -16.40 -22.65 9.88
C ASN A 296 -16.11 -21.24 10.40
N HIS A 297 -15.36 -21.10 11.49
CA HIS A 297 -14.93 -19.83 12.05
C HIS A 297 -13.42 -19.76 12.09
N ALA A 298 -12.85 -18.67 11.59
CA ALA A 298 -11.44 -18.37 11.57
C ALA A 298 -11.17 -17.12 12.40
N SER A 299 -10.22 -17.19 13.31
CA SER A 299 -9.76 -16.06 14.12
C SER A 299 -8.32 -15.75 13.76
N ILE A 300 -8.04 -14.48 13.46
CA ILE A 300 -6.75 -13.99 13.00
C ILE A 300 -6.34 -12.82 13.89
N ASP A 301 -5.18 -12.92 14.54
CA ASP A 301 -4.57 -11.83 15.29
C ASP A 301 -3.25 -11.40 14.64
N PHE A 302 -3.19 -10.15 14.20
CA PHE A 302 -2.03 -9.49 13.63
C PHE A 302 -1.25 -8.67 14.68
N GLY A 303 -1.66 -8.67 15.95
CA GLY A 303 -0.81 -8.25 17.07
C GLY A 303 0.34 -9.24 17.26
N MET A 304 1.50 -8.79 17.75
CA MET A 304 2.60 -9.71 18.07
C MET A 304 2.38 -10.34 19.47
N PRO A 305 2.47 -11.68 19.62
CA PRO A 305 2.73 -12.68 18.59
C PRO A 305 1.53 -12.90 17.66
N TYR A 306 1.79 -13.05 16.35
CA TYR A 306 0.73 -13.37 15.38
C TYR A 306 0.10 -14.72 15.75
N ASP A 307 -1.22 -14.82 15.59
CA ASP A 307 -1.92 -16.07 15.83
C ASP A 307 -3.04 -16.29 14.82
N PHE A 308 -3.30 -17.56 14.55
CA PHE A 308 -4.36 -18.00 13.65
C PHE A 308 -4.88 -19.35 14.13
N TYR A 309 -6.20 -19.45 14.25
CA TYR A 309 -6.85 -20.71 14.56
C TYR A 309 -8.23 -20.78 13.92
N THR A 310 -8.74 -22.00 13.80
CA THR A 310 -10.09 -22.25 13.33
C THR A 310 -10.86 -23.07 14.35
N THR A 311 -12.15 -22.78 14.47
CA THR A 311 -13.05 -23.49 15.38
C THR A 311 -14.44 -23.57 14.75
N TYR A 312 -15.27 -24.48 15.24
CA TYR A 312 -16.66 -24.56 14.82
C TYR A 312 -17.53 -23.68 15.70
N MET A 313 -18.35 -22.84 15.08
CA MET A 313 -19.35 -22.03 15.77
C MET A 313 -20.71 -22.14 15.07
N PRO A 314 -21.82 -22.29 15.80
CA PRO A 314 -23.15 -22.21 15.22
C PRO A 314 -23.36 -20.85 14.56
N SER A 315 -23.82 -20.84 13.31
CA SER A 315 -23.92 -19.60 12.56
C SER A 315 -25.03 -18.68 13.05
N GLY A 316 -24.68 -17.40 13.16
CA GLY A 316 -25.61 -16.31 13.47
C GLY A 316 -26.24 -15.69 12.21
N ASN A 317 -27.29 -14.90 12.41
CA ASN A 317 -27.92 -14.12 11.34
C ASN A 317 -27.60 -12.63 11.50
N ILE A 318 -26.40 -12.23 11.04
CA ILE A 318 -25.94 -10.84 11.06
C ILE A 318 -25.84 -10.33 9.61
N LYS A 319 -26.28 -9.10 9.36
CA LYS A 319 -26.13 -8.44 8.05
C LYS A 319 -24.82 -7.65 7.99
N ALA A 320 -24.09 -7.80 6.89
CA ALA A 320 -22.88 -7.04 6.64
C ALA A 320 -23.17 -5.56 6.32
N GLN A 321 -22.15 -4.72 6.53
CA GLN A 321 -22.15 -3.30 6.17
C GLN A 321 -21.67 -3.07 4.74
N ALA A 322 -20.75 -3.91 4.27
CA ALA A 322 -20.16 -3.85 2.94
C ALA A 322 -20.09 -5.25 2.30
N ASN A 323 -19.98 -5.27 0.97
CA ASN A 323 -19.74 -6.47 0.18
C ASN A 323 -18.46 -6.27 -0.62
N ILE A 324 -17.49 -7.16 -0.43
CA ILE A 324 -16.21 -7.16 -1.14
C ILE A 324 -16.27 -8.30 -2.17
N PRO A 325 -16.32 -7.99 -3.48
CA PRO A 325 -16.59 -8.98 -4.51
C PRO A 325 -15.37 -9.88 -4.80
N ASN A 326 -15.58 -10.88 -5.67
CA ASN A 326 -14.49 -11.69 -6.23
C ASN A 326 -13.61 -10.85 -7.15
N ASP A 327 -12.40 -11.34 -7.40
CA ASP A 327 -11.40 -10.72 -8.28
C ASP A 327 -10.96 -9.32 -7.84
N THR A 328 -11.00 -9.06 -6.53
CA THR A 328 -10.66 -7.76 -5.92
C THR A 328 -9.45 -7.88 -4.99
N VAL A 329 -8.63 -6.84 -4.99
CA VAL A 329 -7.74 -6.54 -3.86
C VAL A 329 -8.32 -5.35 -3.13
N ALA A 330 -8.47 -5.46 -1.81
CA ALA A 330 -9.08 -4.44 -0.99
C ALA A 330 -8.28 -4.17 0.28
N THR A 331 -8.47 -2.99 0.87
CA THR A 331 -8.03 -2.66 2.22
C THR A 331 -9.21 -2.38 3.12
N VAL A 332 -9.21 -2.95 4.32
CA VAL A 332 -10.07 -2.53 5.43
C VAL A 332 -9.16 -2.00 6.53
N GLY A 333 -8.96 -0.68 6.56
CA GLY A 333 -7.92 -0.06 7.38
C GLY A 333 -6.53 -0.57 6.98
N ARG A 334 -5.89 -1.34 7.86
CA ARG A 334 -4.54 -1.91 7.63
C ARG A 334 -4.55 -3.36 7.15
N ILE A 335 -5.72 -3.94 6.97
CA ILE A 335 -5.86 -5.34 6.54
C ILE A 335 -6.05 -5.37 5.03
N LEU A 336 -5.18 -6.08 4.34
CA LEU A 336 -5.30 -6.42 2.93
C LEU A 336 -6.14 -7.68 2.76
N LEU A 337 -7.02 -7.62 1.79
CA LEU A 337 -7.85 -8.72 1.33
C LEU A 337 -7.53 -8.96 -0.14
N ASP A 338 -7.34 -10.22 -0.52
CA ASP A 338 -7.21 -10.64 -1.91
C ASP A 338 -8.22 -11.76 -2.16
N THR A 339 -9.24 -11.45 -2.97
CA THR A 339 -10.33 -12.35 -3.36
C THR A 339 -10.15 -12.86 -4.79
N ARG A 340 -8.98 -12.67 -5.41
CA ARG A 340 -8.68 -13.20 -6.74
C ARG A 340 -8.46 -14.71 -6.67
N GLY A 341 -9.20 -15.45 -7.49
CA GLY A 341 -9.20 -16.92 -7.50
C GLY A 341 -10.15 -17.54 -6.48
N ASP A 342 -9.89 -18.79 -6.10
CA ASP A 342 -10.84 -19.60 -5.31
C ASP A 342 -10.73 -19.42 -3.78
N THR A 343 -9.76 -18.62 -3.32
CA THR A 343 -9.45 -18.44 -1.89
C THR A 343 -9.49 -16.98 -1.49
N LEU A 344 -9.86 -16.71 -0.24
CA LEU A 344 -9.66 -15.42 0.40
C LEU A 344 -8.29 -15.40 1.09
N LYS A 345 -7.45 -14.41 0.78
CA LYS A 345 -6.27 -14.10 1.59
C LYS A 345 -6.52 -12.87 2.45
N VAL A 346 -6.17 -12.96 3.73
CA VAL A 346 -6.24 -11.87 4.71
C VAL A 346 -4.84 -11.61 5.24
N SER A 347 -4.34 -10.37 5.12
CA SER A 347 -2.93 -10.08 5.38
C SER A 347 -2.72 -8.69 6.00
N ASN A 348 -1.75 -8.53 6.87
CA ASN A 348 -1.18 -7.21 7.25
C ASN A 348 0.09 -6.88 6.45
N ASN A 349 0.31 -7.61 5.35
CA ASN A 349 1.52 -7.64 4.53
C ASN A 349 2.81 -8.11 5.22
N ARG A 350 2.70 -8.86 6.31
CA ARG A 350 3.81 -9.58 6.95
C ARG A 350 3.45 -11.01 7.33
N TYR A 351 2.20 -11.20 7.74
CA TYR A 351 1.55 -12.47 7.99
C TYR A 351 0.31 -12.56 7.09
N THR A 352 0.14 -13.70 6.43
CA THR A 352 -0.96 -13.91 5.49
C THR A 352 -1.68 -15.20 5.83
N VAL A 353 -2.99 -15.09 6.05
CA VAL A 353 -3.91 -16.22 6.22
C VAL A 353 -4.62 -16.47 4.89
N THR A 354 -4.73 -17.73 4.49
CA THR A 354 -5.49 -18.16 3.30
C THR A 354 -6.64 -19.06 3.74
N LEU A 355 -7.85 -18.71 3.31
CA LEU A 355 -9.10 -19.42 3.58
C LEU A 355 -9.75 -19.84 2.26
N GLY A 356 -10.25 -21.06 2.20
CA GLY A 356 -10.94 -21.63 1.04
C GLY A 356 -11.53 -22.98 1.38
N ASP A 357 -12.25 -23.63 0.45
CA ASP A 357 -12.83 -24.94 0.72
C ASP A 357 -11.73 -25.99 0.96
N GLY A 358 -11.72 -26.58 2.16
CA GLY A 358 -10.65 -27.49 2.60
C GLY A 358 -9.31 -26.81 2.93
N VAL A 359 -9.23 -25.47 2.86
CA VAL A 359 -8.01 -24.69 3.05
C VAL A 359 -8.17 -23.71 4.21
N ALA A 360 -7.30 -23.86 5.20
CA ALA A 360 -7.10 -22.88 6.26
C ALA A 360 -5.63 -22.95 6.68
N SER A 361 -4.84 -21.95 6.31
CA SER A 361 -3.40 -21.93 6.54
C SER A 361 -2.91 -20.51 6.75
N ALA A 362 -1.82 -20.37 7.48
CA ALA A 362 -1.18 -19.09 7.70
C ALA A 362 0.33 -19.17 7.54
N GLU A 363 0.92 -18.12 6.98
CA GLU A 363 2.35 -18.03 6.72
C GLU A 363 2.87 -16.64 7.07
N SER A 364 4.08 -16.56 7.64
CA SER A 364 4.82 -15.31 7.81
C SER A 364 5.44 -14.85 6.49
N LYS A 365 4.58 -14.61 5.50
CA LYS A 365 4.92 -14.09 4.18
C LYS A 365 4.03 -12.90 3.83
N PRO A 366 4.60 -11.86 3.20
CA PRO A 366 3.81 -10.73 2.72
C PRO A 366 2.92 -11.13 1.54
N LEU A 367 1.79 -10.46 1.39
CA LEU A 367 0.93 -10.57 0.22
C LEU A 367 1.55 -9.84 -1.00
N PHE A 368 2.16 -8.68 -0.75
CA PHE A 368 2.94 -7.88 -1.69
C PHE A 368 4.41 -7.87 -1.30
N GLN A 369 5.27 -8.31 -2.22
CA GLN A 369 6.71 -8.29 -2.05
C GLN A 369 7.28 -7.00 -2.63
N PHE A 370 8.19 -6.38 -1.89
CA PHE A 370 8.83 -5.12 -2.27
C PHE A 370 10.36 -5.26 -2.21
N ASP A 371 11.06 -4.68 -3.18
CA ASP A 371 12.51 -4.51 -3.13
C ASP A 371 12.88 -3.40 -2.12
N THR A 372 13.23 -3.80 -0.90
CA THR A 372 13.65 -2.87 0.16
C THR A 372 15.14 -2.55 0.13
N SER A 373 15.89 -3.00 -0.89
CA SER A 373 17.35 -2.77 -0.99
C SER A 373 17.75 -1.29 -1.07
N ARG A 374 16.79 -0.40 -1.39
CA ARG A 374 17.00 1.06 -1.46
C ARG A 374 16.77 1.75 -0.12
N TYR A 375 16.30 1.04 0.89
CA TYR A 375 16.05 1.63 2.20
C TYR A 375 17.39 2.04 2.84
N PRO A 376 17.40 3.12 3.64
CA PRO A 376 18.54 3.39 4.49
C PRO A 376 18.79 2.19 5.42
N ASP A 377 20.07 1.89 5.67
CA ASP A 377 20.45 0.95 6.71
C ASP A 377 20.04 1.53 8.07
N ALA A 378 19.11 0.86 8.75
CA ALA A 378 18.60 1.30 10.06
C ALA A 378 19.72 1.47 11.10
N SER A 379 20.82 0.71 10.98
CA SER A 379 21.99 0.84 11.86
C SER A 379 22.84 2.07 11.57
N SER A 380 22.75 2.63 10.36
CA SER A 380 23.41 3.88 9.96
C SER A 380 22.62 5.13 10.36
N LEU A 381 21.32 4.99 10.60
CA LEU A 381 20.46 6.07 11.08
C LEU A 381 20.67 6.31 12.56
N ARG A 382 20.57 7.59 12.98
CA ARG A 382 20.54 7.94 14.40
C ARG A 382 19.36 7.25 15.07
N LYS A 383 19.56 6.81 16.32
CA LYS A 383 18.47 6.23 17.09
C LYS A 383 17.37 7.25 17.29
N TRP A 384 16.15 6.75 17.47
CA TRP A 384 15.06 7.58 17.94
C TRP A 384 15.37 8.07 19.36
N ASP A 385 15.30 9.39 19.56
CA ASP A 385 15.54 10.01 20.87
C ASP A 385 14.24 9.98 21.68
N SER A 386 14.06 8.94 22.51
CA SER A 386 12.97 8.92 23.50
C SER A 386 13.23 9.94 24.61
N ALA A 387 12.15 10.44 25.23
CA ALA A 387 12.20 11.39 26.35
C ALA A 387 12.98 10.85 27.56
#